data_AF-A0A413FCZ5-F1
#
_entry.id   AF-A0A413FCZ5-F1
#
_cell.length_a   1.000
_cell.length_b   1.000
_cell.length_c   1.000
_cell.angle_alpha   90.00
_cell.angle_beta   90.00
_cell.angle_gamma   90.00
#
_symmetry.space_group_name_H-M   'P 1'
#
loop_
_entity.id
_entity.type
_entity.pdbx_description
1 polymer ?
#
loop_
_entity_poly.entity_id
_entity_poly.type
_entity_poly.pdbx_seq_one_letter_code
_entity_poly.pdbx_strand_id
1 'polypeptide(L)'
;MKYTLGTIPVNNSVIRQYQDEIWMLRAYGENTSHVVNCVQSNRNWQGVRDVFYVQINDLLTGQKTPREAGEAIDAGCNAALEKGRTDAG
;
A
#
# COMPACT_ATOMS: atom_id res chain seq x y z
N MET A 1 -19.58 10.60 -4.25
CA MET A 1 -18.94 10.16 -5.51
C MET A 1 -19.62 8.89 -5.99
N LYS A 2 -20.27 8.92 -7.16
CA LYS A 2 -20.81 7.74 -7.83
C LYS A 2 -19.93 7.49 -9.07
N TYR A 3 -19.12 6.44 -8.99
CA TYR A 3 -18.27 5.83 -10.01
C TYR A 3 -17.09 6.66 -10.54
N THR A 4 -15.88 6.29 -10.12
CA THR A 4 -14.66 6.44 -10.92
C THR A 4 -14.53 5.20 -11.81
N LEU A 5 -14.45 5.42 -13.13
CA LEU A 5 -14.49 4.43 -14.22
C LEU A 5 -13.34 3.40 -14.26
N GLY A 6 -12.52 3.31 -13.20
CA GLY A 6 -11.35 2.42 -13.15
C GLY A 6 -10.98 1.92 -11.76
N THR A 7 -11.89 1.99 -10.78
CA THR A 7 -11.63 1.57 -9.39
C THR A 7 -12.65 0.54 -8.93
N ILE A 8 -12.26 -0.35 -8.02
CA ILE A 8 -13.19 -1.28 -7.36
C ILE A 8 -14.27 -0.47 -6.61
N PRO A 9 -15.56 -0.79 -6.75
CA PRO A 9 -16.62 -0.16 -5.99
C PRO A 9 -16.40 -0.37 -4.49
N VAL A 10 -16.39 0.72 -3.72
CA VAL A 10 -16.34 0.66 -2.25
C VAL A 10 -17.61 0.08 -1.62
N ASN A 11 -18.69 -0.09 -2.39
CA ASN A 11 -19.95 -0.64 -1.92
C ASN A 11 -20.06 -2.14 -2.25
N ASN A 12 -20.10 -2.98 -1.22
CA ASN A 12 -20.26 -4.43 -1.31
C ASN A 12 -21.53 -4.87 -2.05
N SER A 13 -22.60 -4.05 -2.08
CA SER A 13 -23.81 -4.40 -2.83
C SER A 13 -23.57 -4.38 -4.34
N VAL A 14 -22.75 -3.46 -4.82
CA VAL A 14 -22.41 -3.33 -6.25
C VAL A 14 -21.51 -4.49 -6.67
N ILE A 15 -20.53 -4.86 -5.83
CA ILE A 15 -19.70 -6.05 -6.07
C ILE A 15 -20.58 -7.29 -6.17
N ARG A 16 -21.47 -7.51 -5.19
CA ARG A 16 -22.36 -8.69 -5.19
C ARG A 16 -23.28 -8.78 -6.39
N GLN A 17 -23.77 -7.63 -6.87
CA GLN A 17 -24.69 -7.57 -8.00
C GLN A 17 -24.00 -7.88 -9.34
N TYR A 18 -22.75 -7.42 -9.55
CA TYR A 18 -22.10 -7.45 -10.86
C TYR A 18 -20.88 -8.38 -10.95
N GLN A 19 -20.49 -9.07 -9.87
CA GLN A 19 -19.33 -9.97 -9.85
C GLN A 19 -19.37 -11.11 -10.88
N ASP A 20 -20.56 -11.53 -11.31
CA ASP A 20 -20.73 -12.58 -12.31
C ASP A 20 -20.59 -12.05 -13.75
N GLU A 21 -20.79 -10.75 -13.94
CA GLU A 21 -20.69 -10.06 -15.24
C GLU A 21 -19.31 -9.43 -15.43
N ILE A 22 -18.65 -8.99 -14.35
CA ILE A 22 -17.35 -8.32 -14.36
C ILE A 22 -16.39 -9.13 -13.50
N TRP A 23 -15.58 -9.98 -14.15
CA TRP A 23 -14.67 -10.91 -13.47
C TRP A 23 -13.69 -10.22 -12.49
N MET A 24 -13.25 -8.99 -12.78
CA MET A 24 -12.38 -8.23 -11.89
C MET A 24 -13.06 -7.92 -10.54
N LEU A 25 -14.38 -7.68 -10.52
CA LEU A 25 -15.10 -7.45 -9.26
C LEU A 25 -15.09 -8.69 -8.36
N ARG A 26 -15.20 -9.88 -8.96
CA ARG A 26 -15.03 -11.14 -8.24
C ARG A 26 -13.60 -11.29 -7.70
N ALA A 27 -12.59 -11.18 -8.58
CA ALA A 27 -11.20 -11.40 -8.20
C ALA A 27 -10.72 -10.45 -7.09
N TYR A 28 -11.04 -9.15 -7.20
CA TYR A 28 -10.70 -8.19 -6.17
C TYR A 28 -11.57 -8.31 -4.91
N GLY A 29 -12.85 -8.67 -5.06
CA GLY A 29 -13.76 -8.93 -3.94
C GLY A 29 -13.29 -10.10 -3.08
N GLU A 30 -12.93 -11.23 -3.70
CA GLU A 30 -12.40 -12.42 -3.03
C GLU A 30 -11.08 -12.11 -2.29
N ASN A 31 -10.24 -11.23 -2.84
CA ASN A 31 -8.98 -10.83 -2.23
C ASN A 31 -9.11 -9.73 -1.15
N THR A 32 -10.30 -9.19 -0.91
CA THR A 32 -10.49 -8.03 -0.01
C THR A 32 -10.04 -8.32 1.43
N SER A 33 -10.14 -9.57 1.88
CA SER A 33 -9.70 -10.00 3.21
C SER A 33 -8.19 -9.88 3.44
N HIS A 34 -7.40 -9.74 2.37
CA HIS A 34 -5.94 -9.58 2.42
C HIS A 34 -5.49 -8.12 2.28
N VAL A 35 -6.42 -7.17 2.16
CA VAL A 35 -6.08 -5.74 2.02
C VAL A 35 -5.65 -5.18 3.36
N VAL A 36 -4.46 -4.57 3.38
CA VAL A 36 -3.93 -3.85 4.55
C VAL A 36 -4.10 -2.34 4.32
N ASN A 37 -4.79 -1.66 5.25
CA ASN A 37 -4.88 -0.20 5.24
C ASN A 37 -3.60 0.40 5.84
N CYS A 38 -2.64 0.76 4.98
CA CYS A 38 -1.35 1.31 5.39
C CYS A 38 -1.31 2.86 5.47
N VAL A 39 -2.37 3.55 5.04
CA VAL A 39 -2.34 5.02 4.83
C VAL A 39 -3.07 5.80 5.92
N GLN A 40 -4.25 5.34 6.37
CA GLN A 40 -5.14 6.19 7.19
C GLN A 40 -4.69 6.42 8.64
N SER A 41 -3.75 5.62 9.16
CA SER A 41 -3.37 5.65 10.59
C SER A 41 -1.88 5.93 10.84
N ASN A 42 -1.06 6.02 9.79
CA ASN A 42 0.39 6.16 9.93
C ASN A 42 0.80 7.63 9.80
N ARG A 43 1.26 8.21 10.92
CA ARG A 43 1.88 9.53 10.92
C ARG A 43 3.12 9.48 10.02
N ASN A 44 3.18 10.37 9.03
CA ASN A 44 4.25 10.42 8.02
C ASN A 44 4.37 9.19 7.09
N TRP A 45 3.24 8.63 6.63
CA TRP A 45 3.25 7.60 5.58
C TRP A 45 3.99 8.04 4.30
N GLN A 46 3.97 9.33 3.95
CA GLN A 46 4.75 9.83 2.81
C GLN A 46 6.26 9.59 2.99
N GLY A 47 6.81 9.85 4.19
CA GLY A 47 8.22 9.55 4.45
C GLY A 47 8.56 8.06 4.37
N VAL A 48 7.65 7.18 4.80
CA VAL A 48 7.80 5.73 4.62
C VAL A 48 7.85 5.37 3.13
N ARG A 49 6.95 5.96 2.33
CA ARG A 49 6.87 5.77 0.88
C ARG A 49 8.18 6.19 0.19
N ASP A 50 8.73 7.33 0.58
CA ASP A 50 9.95 7.89 -0.02
C ASP A 50 11.19 7.00 0.23
N VAL A 51 11.26 6.36 1.40
CA VAL A 51 12.31 5.35 1.70
C VAL A 51 12.09 4.08 0.88
N PHE A 52 10.88 3.52 0.96
CA PHE A 52 10.58 2.20 0.40
C PHE A 52 10.85 2.13 -1.10
N TYR A 53 10.41 3.12 -1.89
CA TYR A 53 10.58 3.08 -3.35
C TYR A 53 12.04 3.12 -3.79
N VAL A 54 12.89 3.85 -3.08
CA VAL A 54 14.33 3.88 -3.37
C VAL A 54 14.95 2.52 -3.11
N GLN A 55 14.66 1.90 -1.96
CA GLN A 55 15.23 0.58 -1.63
C GLN A 55 14.77 -0.52 -2.58
N ILE A 56 13.50 -0.48 -3.02
CA ILE A 56 12.99 -1.42 -4.01
C ILE A 56 13.62 -1.19 -5.38
N ASN A 57 13.84 0.05 -5.79
CA ASN A 57 14.56 0.34 -7.03
C ASN A 57 15.98 -0.24 -7.00
N ASP A 58 16.72 -0.01 -5.91
CA ASP A 58 18.10 -0.49 -5.76
C ASP A 58 18.16 -2.03 -5.76
N LEU A 59 17.17 -2.68 -5.15
CA LEU A 59 17.01 -4.13 -5.21
C LEU A 59 16.76 -4.62 -6.63
N LEU A 60 15.78 -4.05 -7.33
CA LEU A 60 15.36 -4.50 -8.67
C LEU A 60 16.42 -4.20 -9.75
N THR A 61 17.26 -3.19 -9.52
CA THR A 61 18.39 -2.86 -10.40
C THR A 61 19.68 -3.60 -10.03
N GLY A 62 19.66 -4.42 -8.97
CA GLY A 62 20.80 -5.22 -8.52
C GLY A 62 21.89 -4.41 -7.79
N GLN A 63 21.62 -3.16 -7.43
CA GLN A 63 22.52 -2.33 -6.64
C GLN A 63 22.59 -2.78 -5.17
N LYS A 64 21.54 -3.43 -4.67
CA LYS A 64 21.49 -4.04 -3.34
C LYS A 64 21.02 -5.49 -3.41
N THR A 65 21.53 -6.31 -2.51
CA THR A 65 21.00 -7.63 -2.24
C THR A 65 19.63 -7.53 -1.55
N PRO A 66 18.81 -8.61 -1.59
CA PRO A 66 17.55 -8.65 -0.84
C PRO A 66 17.71 -8.35 0.66
N ARG A 67 18.82 -8.81 1.27
CA ARG A 67 19.11 -8.56 2.69
C ARG A 67 19.35 -7.08 2.96
N GLU A 68 20.24 -6.45 2.20
CA GLU A 68 20.59 -5.03 2.37
C GLU A 68 19.39 -4.11 2.12
N ALA A 69 18.57 -4.43 1.12
CA ALA A 69 17.34 -3.69 0.87
C ALA A 69 16.35 -3.86 2.03
N GLY A 70 16.20 -5.08 2.57
CA GLY A 70 15.34 -5.36 3.73
C GLY A 70 15.75 -4.59 4.99
N GLU A 71 17.03 -4.62 5.33
CA GLU A 71 17.59 -3.91 6.49
C GLU A 71 17.43 -2.38 6.34
N ALA A 72 17.66 -1.85 5.13
CA ALA A 72 17.49 -0.42 4.86
C ALA A 72 16.03 0.04 4.90
N ILE A 73 15.10 -0.81 4.42
CA ILE A 73 13.66 -0.57 4.53
C ILE A 73 13.25 -0.53 6.01
N ASP A 74 13.67 -1.52 6.80
CA ASP A 74 13.31 -1.60 8.21
C ASP A 74 13.78 -0.35 8.98
N ALA A 75 15.07 -0.03 8.89
CA ALA A 75 15.63 1.11 9.60
C ALA A 75 15.04 2.46 9.12
N GLY A 76 14.97 2.67 7.80
CA GLY A 76 14.55 3.96 7.24
C GLY A 76 13.06 4.23 7.40
N CYS A 77 12.20 3.22 7.20
CA CYS A 77 10.76 3.39 7.38
C CYS A 77 10.41 3.62 8.85
N ASN A 78 11.04 2.88 9.78
CA ASN A 78 10.83 3.11 11.21
C ASN A 78 11.28 4.51 11.63
N ALA A 79 12.41 5.01 11.13
CA ALA A 79 12.85 6.39 11.38
C ALA A 79 11.85 7.44 10.84
N ALA A 80 11.27 7.20 9.65
CA ALA A 80 10.25 8.09 9.08
C ALA A 80 8.98 8.13 9.95
N LEU A 81 8.55 6.99 10.49
CA LEU A 81 7.42 6.90 11.41
C LEU A 81 7.71 7.63 12.73
N GLU A 82 8.89 7.46 13.31
CA GLU A 82 9.27 8.17 14.55
C GLU A 82 9.30 9.69 14.35
N LYS A 83 9.80 10.16 13.21
CA LYS A 83 9.71 11.58 12.86
C LYS A 83 8.26 12.05 12.82
N GLY A 84 7.37 11.29 12.18
CA GLY A 84 5.94 11.59 12.15
C GLY A 84 5.26 11.59 13.52
N ARG A 85 5.73 10.77 14.47
CA ARG A 85 5.25 10.79 15.86
C ARG A 85 5.70 12.05 16.60
N THR A 86 6.95 12.47 16.38
CA THR A 86 7.58 13.63 17.04
C THR A 86 7.01 14.95 16.54
N ASP A 87 6.85 15.11 15.23
CA ASP A 87 6.35 16.35 14.60
C ASP A 87 4.86 16.64 14.92
N ALA A 88 4.14 15.64 15.46
CA ALA A 88 2.72 15.72 15.80
C ALA A 88 2.43 15.83 17.32
N GLY A 89 3.48 15.86 18.15
CA GLY A 89 3.40 16.11 19.60
C GLY A 89 3.59 17.58 19.93
#